data_AF-A0AAW3K1S8-F1
#
_entry.id   AF-A0AAW3K1S8-F1
#
_cell.length_a   1.000
_cell.length_b   1.000
_cell.length_c   1.000
_cell.angle_alpha   90.00
_cell.angle_beta   90.00
_cell.angle_gamma   90.00
#
_symmetry.space_group_name_H-M   'P 1'
#
loop_
_entity.id
_entity.type
_entity.pdbx_description
1 polymer ?
#
loop_
_entity_poly.entity_id
_entity_poly.type
_entity_poly.pdbx_seq_one_letter_code
_entity_poly.pdbx_strand_id
1 'polypeptide(L)'
;MITIQQDVYSWRNDDFVKHLHVLGFALIAVSILYLTAANWFMLPQFFQLAIPQLFLLLSAVASIFLVQHDYLVQCLHTISGLMIGLSLAVIGQIYQTGADSYLLFLIWSILLLPWLYRPNIGVFTLLCIVSQLTLFLFFKQTFWADEYPVTFLFSLNLLSLFQFYFCLRCYQKLRYLFVLWFGILSIWHMGLFLYGDSNLAFATAMVFTWIDLKIAYLISSFFLLSVALIYFYRKRDQLCSVLSAVGLGITFTLVIFKWMNSLFRESEVLELFSIALVVFAWFALITFLLIKFIPQNKFNNIPIAVGAWIAGVLLASLMLTFWGNFSLIMGAVFVVLAAFILRSKQALFLRQFAYCIWVAGQNAVIFHTFELTDQFFPIFFIQFAMLCLSYFIRSHWFFILIQLFALYLSGIALIWDLSVLLGLHRFVENFSFLLLLSYGFYLVLIWVHRIQPSQYQRSLALANLLIILSSLGFYTLFGQYELEKIRYLPILSLGLPILWLALFMVLRIRNQFSLIAQLILLAFAAVLIFYGYFEIFICIAILSWALSQHDKIVYGFALVTLALTLWFIYYALNVSFLVKSLSIFSSGLILLILTWVLHKFQSKEGVNT
;
A
#
# COMPACT_ATOMS: atom_id res chain seq x y z
N MET A 1 -14.79 -1.97 41.43
CA MET A 1 -14.67 -1.13 40.22
C MET A 1 -14.86 -2.06 39.02
N ILE A 2 -16.10 -2.17 38.53
CA ILE A 2 -16.40 -2.98 37.34
C ILE A 2 -15.94 -2.14 36.15
N THR A 3 -14.77 -2.47 35.60
CA THR A 3 -14.32 -1.87 34.35
C THR A 3 -15.30 -2.30 33.26
N ILE A 4 -16.19 -1.39 32.86
CA ILE A 4 -17.03 -1.54 31.68
C ILE A 4 -16.06 -1.84 30.53
N GLN A 5 -16.11 -3.07 30.02
CA GLN A 5 -15.31 -3.50 28.88
C GLN A 5 -15.70 -2.60 27.71
N GLN A 6 -14.83 -1.65 27.36
CA GLN A 6 -14.98 -0.93 26.09
C GLN A 6 -15.02 -1.99 24.98
N ASP A 7 -16.10 -1.99 24.20
CA ASP A 7 -16.27 -2.91 23.08
C ASP A 7 -15.12 -2.71 22.09
N VAL A 8 -14.23 -3.70 22.02
CA VAL A 8 -13.03 -3.69 21.18
C VAL A 8 -13.40 -3.58 19.69
N TYR A 9 -14.58 -4.08 19.32
CA TYR A 9 -15.22 -3.92 18.01
C TYR A 9 -16.54 -3.17 18.20
N SER A 10 -16.53 -1.84 18.18
CA SER A 10 -17.74 -1.05 18.35
C SER A 10 -18.50 -0.91 17.03
N TRP A 11 -19.42 -1.84 16.75
CA TRP A 11 -20.28 -1.78 15.56
C TRP A 11 -21.42 -0.77 15.71
N ARG A 12 -21.64 -0.27 16.93
CA ARG A 12 -22.55 0.84 17.26
C ARG A 12 -21.94 2.22 17.01
N ASN A 13 -20.63 2.32 16.78
CA ASN A 13 -19.95 3.59 16.63
C ASN A 13 -20.50 4.35 15.41
N ASP A 14 -20.97 5.57 15.63
CA ASP A 14 -21.53 6.44 14.59
C ASP A 14 -20.56 6.63 13.42
N ASP A 15 -19.27 6.73 13.71
CA ASP A 15 -18.27 6.88 12.65
C ASP A 15 -18.18 5.62 11.80
N PHE A 16 -18.25 4.42 12.39
CA PHE A 16 -18.27 3.17 11.64
C PHE A 16 -19.53 3.05 10.77
N VAL A 17 -20.70 3.40 11.30
CA VAL A 17 -21.96 3.39 10.55
C VAL A 17 -21.92 4.38 9.38
N LYS A 18 -21.38 5.60 9.59
CA LYS A 18 -21.18 6.58 8.51
C LYS A 18 -20.32 6.02 7.38
N HIS A 19 -19.23 5.31 7.70
CA HIS A 19 -18.36 4.72 6.67
C HIS A 19 -19.08 3.64 5.85
N LEU A 20 -19.85 2.76 6.50
CA LEU A 20 -20.66 1.77 5.79
C LEU A 20 -21.71 2.44 4.88
N HIS A 21 -22.28 3.56 5.33
CA HIS A 21 -23.26 4.32 4.56
C HIS A 21 -22.63 4.96 3.31
N VAL A 22 -21.45 5.56 3.48
CA VAL A 22 -20.64 6.10 2.36
C VAL A 22 -20.25 5.00 1.37
N LEU A 23 -19.84 3.83 1.86
CA LEU A 23 -19.52 2.68 1.01
C LEU A 23 -20.75 2.19 0.22
N GLY A 24 -21.93 2.16 0.84
CA GLY A 24 -23.18 1.78 0.16
C GLY A 24 -23.51 2.69 -1.02
N PHE A 25 -23.46 4.01 -0.80
CA PHE A 25 -23.66 4.98 -1.89
C PHE A 25 -22.55 4.93 -2.95
N ALA A 26 -21.30 4.75 -2.54
CA ALA A 26 -20.17 4.63 -3.44
C ALA A 26 -20.34 3.42 -4.38
N LEU A 27 -20.77 2.26 -3.87
CA LEU A 27 -21.05 1.09 -4.70
C LEU A 27 -22.18 1.36 -5.71
N ILE A 28 -23.28 1.99 -5.29
CA ILE A 28 -24.37 2.36 -6.21
C ILE A 28 -23.86 3.27 -7.33
N ALA A 29 -23.05 4.29 -7.00
CA ALA A 29 -22.46 5.18 -7.98
C ALA A 29 -21.50 4.44 -8.93
N VAL A 30 -20.62 3.58 -8.39
CA VAL A 30 -19.68 2.76 -9.17
C VAL A 30 -20.42 1.80 -10.10
N SER A 31 -21.55 1.24 -9.69
CA SER A 31 -22.39 0.38 -10.52
C SER A 31 -22.89 1.08 -11.79
N ILE A 32 -23.41 2.31 -11.63
CA ILE A 32 -23.91 3.13 -12.74
C ILE A 32 -22.76 3.52 -13.67
N LEU A 33 -21.62 3.94 -13.09
CA LEU A 33 -20.41 4.25 -13.85
C LEU A 33 -19.91 3.02 -14.63
N TYR A 34 -19.87 1.86 -14.00
CA TYR A 34 -19.43 0.62 -14.62
C TYR A 34 -20.34 0.21 -15.79
N LEU A 35 -21.67 0.28 -15.63
CA LEU A 35 -22.62 -0.01 -16.70
C LEU A 35 -22.40 0.91 -17.91
N THR A 36 -22.15 2.18 -17.63
CA THR A 36 -21.92 3.19 -18.65
C THR A 36 -20.60 2.94 -19.39
N ALA A 37 -19.52 2.67 -18.64
CA ALA A 37 -18.20 2.42 -19.19
C ALA A 37 -18.12 1.10 -19.97
N ALA A 38 -18.79 0.05 -19.50
CA ALA A 38 -18.78 -1.25 -20.17
C ALA A 38 -19.50 -1.24 -21.52
N ASN A 39 -20.58 -0.48 -21.63
CA ASN A 39 -21.34 -0.33 -22.87
C ASN A 39 -20.82 0.85 -23.71
N TRP A 40 -19.70 1.47 -23.33
CA TRP A 40 -19.23 2.74 -23.91
C TRP A 40 -19.24 2.73 -25.44
N PHE A 41 -18.66 1.71 -26.06
CA PHE A 41 -18.60 1.59 -27.53
C PHE A 41 -19.95 1.26 -28.20
N MET A 42 -20.91 0.70 -27.46
CA MET A 42 -22.26 0.39 -27.96
C MET A 42 -23.23 1.56 -27.80
N LEU A 43 -22.90 2.54 -26.95
CA LEU A 43 -23.71 3.73 -26.79
C LEU A 43 -23.68 4.55 -28.08
N PRO A 44 -24.83 5.06 -28.56
CA PRO A 44 -24.84 6.03 -29.65
C PRO A 44 -23.92 7.21 -29.35
N GLN A 45 -23.28 7.76 -30.38
CA GLN A 45 -22.32 8.87 -30.25
C GLN A 45 -22.88 10.05 -29.44
N PHE A 46 -24.17 10.35 -29.59
CA PHE A 46 -24.87 11.36 -28.81
C PHE A 46 -24.77 11.12 -27.29
N PHE A 47 -24.98 9.88 -26.83
CA PHE A 47 -24.88 9.55 -25.40
C PHE A 47 -23.44 9.61 -24.91
N GLN A 48 -22.48 9.13 -25.70
CA GLN A 48 -21.06 9.23 -25.36
C GLN A 48 -20.63 10.69 -25.17
N LEU A 49 -21.12 11.62 -26.00
CA LEU A 49 -20.88 13.06 -25.85
C LEU A 49 -21.67 13.67 -24.68
N ALA A 50 -22.91 13.25 -24.48
CA ALA A 50 -23.79 13.80 -23.46
C ALA A 50 -23.36 13.41 -22.04
N ILE A 51 -22.88 12.19 -21.82
CA ILE A 51 -22.55 11.68 -20.48
C ILE A 51 -21.53 12.58 -19.76
N PRO A 52 -20.32 12.85 -20.30
CA PRO A 52 -19.35 13.71 -19.62
C PRO A 52 -19.90 15.13 -19.41
N GLN A 53 -20.65 15.68 -20.37
CA GLN A 53 -21.25 17.02 -20.26
C GLN A 53 -22.33 17.09 -19.18
N LEU A 54 -23.19 16.07 -19.08
CA LEU A 54 -24.22 15.98 -18.06
C LEU A 54 -23.59 15.83 -16.67
N PHE A 55 -22.59 14.96 -16.51
CA PHE A 55 -21.89 14.83 -15.23
C PHE A 55 -21.18 16.13 -14.84
N LEU A 56 -20.54 16.81 -15.78
CA LEU A 56 -19.91 18.13 -15.56
C LEU A 56 -20.96 19.17 -15.12
N LEU A 57 -22.09 19.24 -15.81
CA LEU A 57 -23.17 20.19 -15.50
C LEU A 57 -23.79 19.88 -14.14
N LEU A 58 -24.13 18.61 -13.88
CA LEU A 58 -24.71 18.19 -12.61
C LEU A 58 -23.74 18.42 -11.45
N SER A 59 -22.45 18.12 -11.61
CA SER A 59 -21.46 18.36 -10.55
C SER A 59 -21.24 19.86 -10.30
N ALA A 60 -21.20 20.66 -11.37
CA ALA A 60 -21.11 22.12 -11.26
C ALA A 60 -22.36 22.72 -10.57
N VAL A 61 -23.56 22.30 -10.96
CA VAL A 61 -24.83 22.79 -10.38
C VAL A 61 -24.98 22.33 -8.93
N ALA A 62 -24.70 21.04 -8.64
CA ALA A 62 -24.74 20.51 -7.28
C ALA A 62 -23.76 21.25 -6.35
N SER A 63 -22.63 21.73 -6.87
CA SER A 63 -21.66 22.50 -6.09
C SER A 63 -22.22 23.81 -5.53
N ILE A 64 -23.19 24.43 -6.24
CA ILE A 64 -23.86 25.66 -5.80
C ILE A 64 -24.76 25.39 -4.60
N PHE A 65 -25.52 24.30 -4.64
CA PHE A 65 -26.42 23.90 -3.55
C PHE A 65 -25.67 23.38 -2.32
N LEU A 66 -24.46 22.85 -2.51
CA LEU A 66 -23.63 22.28 -1.45
C LEU A 66 -22.54 23.24 -0.98
N VAL A 67 -22.67 24.55 -1.26
CA VAL A 67 -21.66 25.58 -0.94
C VAL A 67 -21.26 25.62 0.54
N GLN A 68 -22.16 25.20 1.45
CA GLN A 68 -21.91 25.12 2.89
C GLN A 68 -20.90 24.02 3.27
N HIS A 69 -20.67 23.03 2.40
CA HIS A 69 -19.81 21.88 2.64
C HIS A 69 -18.56 21.92 1.74
N ASP A 70 -17.52 22.59 2.19
CA ASP A 70 -16.29 22.82 1.40
C ASP A 70 -15.67 21.54 0.80
N TYR A 71 -15.65 20.44 1.55
CA TYR A 71 -15.08 19.18 1.08
C TYR A 71 -15.90 18.56 -0.08
N LEU A 72 -17.23 18.68 -0.05
CA LEU A 72 -18.10 18.22 -1.13
C LEU A 72 -17.91 19.07 -2.38
N VAL A 73 -17.83 20.39 -2.22
CA VAL A 73 -17.57 21.30 -3.34
C VAL A 73 -16.21 21.00 -3.99
N GLN A 74 -15.17 20.74 -3.19
CA GLN A 74 -13.86 20.34 -3.72
C GLN A 74 -13.96 19.05 -4.54
N CYS A 75 -14.68 18.04 -4.06
CA CYS A 75 -14.91 16.80 -4.79
C CYS A 75 -15.66 17.05 -6.11
N LEU A 76 -16.76 17.81 -6.06
CA LEU A 76 -17.58 18.09 -7.24
C LEU A 76 -16.83 18.87 -8.32
N HIS A 77 -16.03 19.87 -7.95
CA HIS A 77 -15.17 20.58 -8.89
C HIS A 77 -14.06 19.68 -9.46
N THR A 78 -13.55 18.73 -8.68
CA THR A 78 -12.57 17.75 -9.17
C THR A 78 -13.22 16.82 -10.19
N ILE A 79 -14.47 16.38 -9.95
CA ILE A 79 -15.28 15.64 -10.92
C ILE A 79 -15.48 16.47 -12.18
N SER A 80 -15.86 17.74 -12.06
CA SER A 80 -15.99 18.64 -13.23
C SER A 80 -14.69 18.71 -14.03
N GLY A 81 -13.55 18.90 -13.35
CA GLY A 81 -12.23 18.91 -13.99
C GLY A 81 -11.88 17.60 -14.70
N LEU A 82 -12.23 16.45 -14.13
CA LEU A 82 -12.09 15.15 -14.78
C LEU A 82 -13.00 15.01 -16.00
N MET A 83 -14.25 15.45 -15.91
CA MET A 83 -15.21 15.38 -17.00
C MET A 83 -14.83 16.29 -18.18
N ILE A 84 -14.10 17.38 -17.96
CA ILE A 84 -13.50 18.18 -19.04
C ILE A 84 -12.52 17.32 -19.85
N GLY A 85 -11.59 16.63 -19.18
CA GLY A 85 -10.62 15.75 -19.84
C GLY A 85 -11.31 14.61 -20.59
N LEU A 86 -12.30 13.97 -19.96
CA LEU A 86 -13.09 12.95 -20.60
C LEU A 86 -13.82 13.50 -21.83
N SER A 87 -14.45 14.67 -21.76
CA SER A 87 -15.11 15.30 -22.91
C SER A 87 -14.16 15.50 -24.09
N LEU A 88 -12.94 15.99 -23.84
CA LEU A 88 -11.90 16.14 -24.86
C LEU A 88 -11.51 14.80 -25.50
N ALA A 89 -11.34 13.75 -24.68
CA ALA A 89 -11.02 12.41 -25.16
C ALA A 89 -12.13 11.83 -26.04
N VAL A 90 -13.39 11.99 -25.64
CA VAL A 90 -14.55 11.50 -26.39
C VAL A 90 -14.72 12.25 -27.71
N ILE A 91 -14.51 13.57 -27.73
CA ILE A 91 -14.51 14.37 -28.97
C ILE A 91 -13.43 13.86 -29.92
N GLY A 92 -12.20 13.66 -29.42
CA GLY A 92 -11.09 13.11 -30.22
C GLY A 92 -11.41 11.71 -30.77
N GLN A 93 -12.09 10.87 -29.98
CA GLN A 93 -12.49 9.53 -30.37
C GLN A 93 -13.58 9.51 -31.45
N ILE A 94 -14.66 10.29 -31.27
CA ILE A 94 -15.85 10.25 -32.15
C ILE A 94 -15.59 10.99 -33.46
N TYR A 95 -15.02 12.19 -33.38
CA TYR A 95 -14.80 13.04 -34.56
C TYR A 95 -13.45 12.80 -35.22
N GLN A 96 -12.60 11.93 -34.64
CA GLN A 96 -11.27 11.60 -35.16
C GLN A 96 -10.50 12.87 -35.57
N THR A 97 -10.47 13.86 -34.68
CA THR A 97 -9.99 15.22 -34.98
C THR A 97 -8.50 15.30 -35.34
N GLY A 98 -7.80 14.17 -35.46
CA GLY A 98 -6.37 14.08 -35.68
C GLY A 98 -5.54 14.65 -34.53
N ALA A 99 -6.17 15.08 -33.44
CA ALA A 99 -5.50 15.63 -32.27
C ALA A 99 -4.64 14.56 -31.63
N ASP A 100 -3.34 14.82 -31.56
CA ASP A 100 -2.41 13.96 -30.86
C ASP A 100 -2.66 13.99 -29.34
N SER A 101 -2.12 12.99 -28.64
CA SER A 101 -2.32 12.89 -27.18
C SER A 101 -1.78 14.13 -26.46
N TYR A 102 -0.68 14.73 -26.95
CA TYR A 102 -0.13 15.96 -26.36
C TYR A 102 -1.15 17.10 -26.34
N LEU A 103 -1.78 17.41 -27.48
CA LEU A 103 -2.73 18.51 -27.60
C LEU A 103 -3.93 18.32 -26.65
N LEU A 104 -4.41 17.09 -26.50
CA LEU A 104 -5.49 16.76 -25.56
C LEU A 104 -5.13 17.14 -24.13
N PHE A 105 -3.99 16.65 -23.62
CA PHE A 105 -3.58 16.91 -22.25
C PHE A 105 -3.18 18.38 -22.05
N LEU A 106 -2.66 19.06 -23.09
CA LEU A 106 -2.40 20.49 -23.06
C LEU A 106 -3.69 21.30 -22.86
N ILE A 107 -4.69 21.10 -23.73
CA ILE A 107 -5.98 21.80 -23.63
C ILE A 107 -6.64 21.47 -22.28
N TRP A 108 -6.58 20.22 -21.83
CA TRP A 108 -7.09 19.83 -20.53
C TRP A 108 -6.41 20.59 -19.39
N SER A 109 -5.08 20.69 -19.38
CA SER A 109 -4.33 21.42 -18.36
C SER A 109 -4.73 22.91 -18.29
N ILE A 110 -4.92 23.54 -19.45
CA ILE A 110 -5.32 24.95 -19.55
C ILE A 110 -6.75 25.13 -19.01
N LEU A 111 -7.67 24.25 -19.40
CA LEU A 111 -9.06 24.31 -18.95
C LEU A 111 -9.24 24.02 -17.45
N LEU A 112 -8.24 23.44 -16.77
CA LEU A 112 -8.26 23.27 -15.31
C LEU A 112 -7.88 24.54 -14.55
N LEU A 113 -7.17 25.50 -15.16
CA LEU A 113 -6.73 26.72 -14.48
C LEU A 113 -7.89 27.58 -13.93
N PRO A 114 -8.98 27.85 -14.67
CA PRO A 114 -10.11 28.62 -14.14
C PRO A 114 -10.77 27.96 -12.92
N TRP A 115 -10.71 26.63 -12.80
CA TRP A 115 -11.29 25.89 -11.68
C TRP A 115 -10.50 26.05 -10.37
N LEU A 116 -9.30 26.63 -10.43
CA LEU A 116 -8.48 26.99 -9.27
C LEU A 116 -8.79 28.38 -8.70
N TYR A 117 -9.91 29.01 -9.11
CA TYR A 117 -10.38 30.29 -8.54
C TYR A 117 -10.55 30.25 -7.01
N ARG A 118 -10.81 29.05 -6.46
CA ARG A 118 -10.77 28.74 -5.03
C ARG A 118 -9.76 27.63 -4.75
N PRO A 119 -9.15 27.57 -3.56
CA PRO A 119 -8.30 26.44 -3.18
C PRO A 119 -9.07 25.11 -3.28
N ASN A 120 -8.70 24.28 -4.24
CA ASN A 120 -9.19 22.92 -4.40
C ASN A 120 -8.04 21.92 -4.56
N ILE A 121 -7.88 21.05 -3.58
CA ILE A 121 -6.81 20.03 -3.55
C ILE A 121 -6.91 19.07 -4.73
N GLY A 122 -8.12 18.61 -5.07
CA GLY A 122 -8.32 17.62 -6.13
C GLY A 122 -8.07 18.19 -7.52
N VAL A 123 -8.61 19.37 -7.85
CA VAL A 123 -8.33 20.06 -9.12
C VAL A 123 -6.84 20.40 -9.26
N PHE A 124 -6.20 20.86 -8.18
CA PHE A 124 -4.77 21.15 -8.21
C PHE A 124 -3.92 19.89 -8.42
N THR A 125 -4.29 18.78 -7.78
CA THR A 125 -3.62 17.49 -7.98
C THR A 125 -3.79 17.01 -9.42
N LEU A 126 -5.00 17.12 -9.97
CA LEU A 126 -5.29 16.79 -11.36
C LEU A 126 -4.46 17.66 -12.32
N LEU A 127 -4.39 18.98 -12.09
CA LEU A 127 -3.55 19.88 -12.87
C LEU A 127 -2.07 19.43 -12.82
N CYS A 128 -1.56 19.07 -11.64
CA CYS A 128 -0.18 18.62 -11.49
C CYS A 128 0.11 17.38 -12.34
N ILE A 129 -0.76 16.38 -12.30
CA ILE A 129 -0.62 15.13 -13.07
C ILE A 129 -0.73 15.42 -14.57
N VAL A 130 -1.81 16.10 -14.99
CA VAL A 130 -2.09 16.38 -16.39
C VAL A 130 -0.98 17.23 -17.01
N SER A 131 -0.52 18.28 -16.34
CA SER A 131 0.56 19.13 -16.87
C SER A 131 1.92 18.42 -16.96
N GLN A 132 2.26 17.53 -16.01
CA GLN A 132 3.47 16.69 -16.12
C GLN A 132 3.37 15.71 -17.30
N LEU A 133 2.20 15.11 -17.50
CA LEU A 133 1.94 14.22 -18.62
C LEU A 133 1.99 14.98 -19.96
N THR A 134 1.42 16.18 -20.02
CA THR A 134 1.53 17.08 -21.19
C THR A 134 2.98 17.35 -21.54
N LEU A 135 3.81 17.71 -20.55
CA LEU A 135 5.23 17.97 -20.76
C LEU A 135 5.96 16.72 -21.27
N PHE A 136 5.71 15.56 -20.66
CA PHE A 136 6.28 14.30 -21.13
C PHE A 136 5.87 13.97 -22.57
N LEU A 137 4.59 14.09 -22.89
CA LEU A 137 4.06 13.79 -24.23
C LEU A 137 4.57 14.77 -25.28
N PHE A 138 4.75 16.06 -24.94
CA PHE A 138 5.37 17.04 -25.82
C PHE A 138 6.73 16.55 -26.30
N PHE A 139 7.66 16.32 -25.37
CA PHE A 139 9.03 15.91 -25.70
C PHE A 139 9.09 14.56 -26.42
N LYS A 140 8.19 13.63 -26.09
CA LYS A 140 8.10 12.32 -26.75
C LYS A 140 7.59 12.43 -28.18
N GLN A 141 6.52 13.19 -28.43
CA GLN A 141 5.86 13.26 -29.74
C GLN A 141 6.58 14.18 -30.72
N THR A 142 7.32 15.19 -30.23
CA THR A 142 8.18 16.04 -31.07
C THR A 142 9.57 15.46 -31.31
N PHE A 143 9.88 14.28 -30.73
CA PHE A 143 11.22 13.66 -30.72
C PHE A 143 12.31 14.49 -29.99
N TRP A 144 11.94 15.60 -29.33
CA TRP A 144 12.87 16.46 -28.60
C TRP A 144 13.45 15.80 -27.35
N ALA A 145 12.82 14.74 -26.83
CA ALA A 145 13.38 13.95 -25.75
C ALA A 145 14.75 13.36 -26.14
N ASP A 146 14.90 12.96 -27.40
CA ASP A 146 16.11 12.33 -27.93
C ASP A 146 17.14 13.40 -28.35
N GLU A 147 16.68 14.47 -28.99
CA GLU A 147 17.56 15.57 -29.45
C GLU A 147 18.07 16.47 -28.31
N TYR A 148 17.21 16.78 -27.33
CA TYR A 148 17.49 17.72 -26.24
C TYR A 148 17.14 17.14 -24.85
N PRO A 149 17.78 16.04 -24.42
CA PRO A 149 17.44 15.37 -23.17
C PRO A 149 17.70 16.23 -21.91
N VAL A 150 18.69 17.14 -21.96
CA VAL A 150 18.97 18.08 -20.86
C VAL A 150 17.84 19.10 -20.68
N THR A 151 17.26 19.59 -21.78
CA THR A 151 16.15 20.54 -21.69
C THR A 151 14.89 19.86 -21.17
N PHE A 152 14.64 18.61 -21.58
CA PHE A 152 13.58 17.78 -21.01
C PHE A 152 13.69 17.67 -19.47
N LEU A 153 14.88 17.29 -18.97
CA LEU A 153 15.12 17.17 -17.53
C LEU A 153 14.94 18.51 -16.80
N PHE A 154 15.47 19.58 -17.37
CA PHE A 154 15.33 20.91 -16.81
C PHE A 154 13.85 21.33 -16.73
N SER A 155 13.10 21.15 -17.81
CA SER A 155 11.67 21.48 -17.88
C SER A 155 10.84 20.66 -16.89
N LEU A 156 11.12 19.37 -16.72
CA LEU A 156 10.45 18.50 -15.75
C LEU A 156 10.68 18.98 -14.32
N ASN A 157 11.94 19.27 -13.95
CA ASN A 157 12.28 19.79 -12.63
C ASN A 157 11.67 21.18 -12.38
N LEU A 158 11.71 22.07 -13.38
CA LEU A 158 11.17 23.41 -13.28
C LEU A 158 9.65 23.40 -13.06
N LEU A 159 8.92 22.58 -13.84
CA LEU A 159 7.48 22.41 -13.66
C LEU A 159 7.15 21.84 -12.28
N SER A 160 7.90 20.82 -11.84
CA SER A 160 7.74 20.21 -10.52
C SER A 160 7.99 21.21 -9.39
N LEU A 161 8.96 22.10 -9.55
CA LEU A 161 9.29 23.15 -8.58
C LEU A 161 8.20 24.24 -8.54
N PHE A 162 7.67 24.63 -9.69
CA PHE A 162 6.53 25.57 -9.77
C PHE A 162 5.29 24.98 -9.09
N GLN A 163 4.95 23.73 -9.40
CA GLN A 163 3.86 23.00 -8.73
C GLN A 163 4.10 22.91 -7.21
N PHE A 164 5.32 22.60 -6.78
CA PHE A 164 5.65 22.56 -5.35
C PHE A 164 5.51 23.93 -4.66
N TYR A 165 5.89 25.01 -5.33
CA TYR A 165 5.70 26.37 -4.80
C TYR A 165 4.23 26.69 -4.55
N PHE A 166 3.32 26.39 -5.50
CA PHE A 166 1.87 26.54 -5.29
C PHE A 166 1.33 25.58 -4.24
N CYS A 167 1.85 24.35 -4.18
CA CYS A 167 1.49 23.40 -3.14
C CYS A 167 1.77 23.96 -1.74
N LEU A 168 2.95 24.55 -1.52
CA LEU A 168 3.32 25.11 -0.22
C LEU A 168 2.49 26.34 0.16
N ARG A 169 2.08 27.16 -0.81
CA ARG A 169 1.27 28.35 -0.57
C ARG A 169 -0.21 28.04 -0.33
N CYS A 170 -0.81 27.22 -1.19
CA CYS A 170 -2.25 27.04 -1.24
C CYS A 170 -2.71 25.64 -0.77
N TYR A 171 -1.83 24.62 -0.80
CA TYR A 171 -2.20 23.21 -0.66
C TYR A 171 -1.27 22.42 0.27
N GLN A 172 -1.04 22.92 1.49
CA GLN A 172 -0.04 22.37 2.41
C GLN A 172 -0.23 20.87 2.73
N LYS A 173 -1.45 20.35 2.65
CA LYS A 173 -1.73 18.90 2.88
C LYS A 173 -1.03 17.99 1.88
N LEU A 174 -0.77 18.47 0.65
CA LEU A 174 -0.12 17.69 -0.42
C LEU A 174 1.40 17.61 -0.29
N ARG A 175 2.01 18.34 0.65
CA ARG A 175 3.49 18.40 0.81
C ARG A 175 4.14 17.03 0.92
N TYR A 176 3.49 16.07 1.57
CA TYR A 176 4.00 14.71 1.73
C TYR A 176 4.05 13.95 0.40
N LEU A 177 3.04 14.15 -0.45
CA LEU A 177 3.01 13.56 -1.79
C LEU A 177 4.08 14.17 -2.69
N PHE A 178 4.36 15.47 -2.58
CA PHE A 178 5.46 16.10 -3.31
C PHE A 178 6.83 15.59 -2.85
N VAL A 179 7.06 15.42 -1.54
CA VAL A 179 8.32 14.84 -1.04
C VAL A 179 8.49 13.40 -1.54
N LEU A 180 7.42 12.60 -1.57
CA LEU A 180 7.45 11.26 -2.14
C LEU A 180 7.76 11.29 -3.64
N TRP A 181 7.07 12.15 -4.40
CA TRP A 181 7.30 12.32 -5.84
C TRP A 181 8.73 12.74 -6.15
N PHE A 182 9.30 13.68 -5.38
CA PHE A 182 10.71 14.06 -5.49
C PHE A 182 11.65 12.90 -5.18
N GLY A 183 11.30 12.05 -4.21
CA GLY A 183 12.02 10.80 -3.92
C GLY A 183 12.04 9.85 -5.13
N ILE A 184 10.89 9.62 -5.75
CA ILE A 184 10.76 8.75 -6.93
C ILE A 184 11.59 9.31 -8.11
N LEU A 185 11.44 10.60 -8.42
CA LEU A 185 12.21 11.26 -9.47
C LEU A 185 13.71 11.21 -9.19
N SER A 186 14.11 11.41 -7.93
CA SER A 186 15.52 11.37 -7.52
C SER A 186 16.14 9.98 -7.77
N ILE A 187 15.43 8.91 -7.37
CA ILE A 187 15.88 7.53 -7.59
C ILE A 187 15.94 7.21 -9.08
N TRP A 188 14.91 7.62 -9.84
CA TRP A 188 14.85 7.41 -11.28
C TRP A 188 16.02 8.09 -12.02
N HIS A 189 16.26 9.38 -11.75
CA HIS A 189 17.37 10.12 -12.36
C HIS A 189 18.73 9.57 -11.95
N MET A 190 18.90 9.15 -10.69
CA MET A 190 20.13 8.50 -10.24
C MET A 190 20.34 7.14 -10.93
N GLY A 191 19.27 6.36 -11.12
CA GLY A 191 19.31 5.10 -11.87
C GLY A 191 19.80 5.32 -13.31
N LEU A 192 19.27 6.33 -14.00
CA LEU A 192 19.71 6.70 -15.35
C LEU A 192 21.17 7.20 -15.38
N PHE A 193 21.61 7.97 -14.38
CA PHE A 193 23.02 8.37 -14.26
C PHE A 193 23.97 7.18 -14.12
N LEU A 194 23.59 6.20 -13.28
CA LEU A 194 24.45 5.06 -12.93
C LEU A 194 24.41 3.93 -13.96
N TYR A 195 23.22 3.60 -14.48
CA TYR A 195 22.98 2.42 -15.31
C TYR A 195 22.44 2.74 -16.71
N GLY A 196 22.26 4.01 -17.05
CA GLY A 196 21.83 4.42 -18.39
C GLY A 196 22.76 3.87 -19.46
N ASP A 197 22.17 3.06 -20.36
CA ASP A 197 22.87 2.31 -21.39
C ASP A 197 23.70 3.21 -22.31
N SER A 198 24.86 2.70 -22.71
CA SER A 198 25.70 3.42 -23.66
C SER A 198 25.13 3.46 -25.08
N ASN A 199 24.25 2.53 -25.43
CA ASN A 199 23.74 2.41 -26.80
C ASN A 199 22.60 3.38 -27.12
N LEU A 200 21.77 3.75 -26.13
CA LEU A 200 20.72 4.76 -26.33
C LEU A 200 21.31 6.15 -26.50
N ALA A 201 22.45 6.39 -25.85
CA ALA A 201 23.15 7.67 -25.96
C ALA A 201 24.14 7.67 -27.14
N PHE A 202 24.59 6.52 -27.69
CA PHE A 202 25.51 6.49 -28.84
C PHE A 202 24.85 7.06 -30.11
N ALA A 203 23.52 6.89 -30.24
CA ALA A 203 22.74 7.51 -31.31
C ALA A 203 22.63 9.05 -31.18
N THR A 204 22.79 9.61 -29.97
CA THR A 204 22.67 11.07 -29.68
C THR A 204 24.04 11.75 -29.49
N ALA A 205 25.13 11.04 -29.78
CA ALA A 205 26.51 11.38 -29.42
C ALA A 205 27.29 12.15 -30.47
N MET A 206 26.67 12.92 -31.38
CA MET A 206 27.46 13.76 -32.27
C MET A 206 27.70 15.11 -31.58
N VAL A 207 28.92 15.28 -31.05
CA VAL A 207 29.50 16.50 -30.46
C VAL A 207 29.14 16.76 -28.98
N PHE A 208 30.06 16.41 -28.06
CA PHE A 208 30.12 16.82 -26.63
C PHE A 208 28.96 16.49 -25.65
N THR A 209 27.82 15.95 -26.10
CA THR A 209 26.56 15.82 -25.31
C THR A 209 26.53 14.83 -24.13
N TRP A 210 27.38 13.82 -24.11
CA TRP A 210 27.21 12.69 -23.16
C TRP A 210 27.58 12.96 -21.72
N ILE A 211 28.69 13.66 -21.54
CA ILE A 211 29.20 14.00 -20.20
C ILE A 211 28.22 14.99 -19.57
N ASP A 212 27.77 15.97 -20.35
CA ASP A 212 26.78 16.96 -19.94
C ASP A 212 25.45 16.32 -19.55
N LEU A 213 24.98 15.31 -20.29
CA LEU A 213 23.75 14.60 -19.97
C LEU A 213 23.86 13.79 -18.66
N LYS A 214 24.96 13.04 -18.46
CA LYS A 214 25.18 12.31 -17.20
C LYS A 214 25.27 13.27 -16.01
N ILE A 215 26.00 14.38 -16.17
CA ILE A 215 26.07 15.42 -15.13
C ILE A 215 24.68 16.01 -14.86
N ALA A 216 23.87 16.24 -15.90
CA ALA A 216 22.50 16.73 -15.75
C ALA A 216 21.63 15.74 -14.95
N TYR A 217 21.69 14.43 -15.23
CA TYR A 217 21.00 13.42 -14.42
C TYR A 217 21.46 13.42 -12.96
N LEU A 218 22.77 13.54 -12.72
CA LEU A 218 23.34 13.61 -11.37
C LEU A 218 22.82 14.83 -10.61
N ILE A 219 22.89 16.03 -11.21
CA ILE A 219 22.39 17.28 -10.61
C ILE A 219 20.88 17.17 -10.34
N SER A 220 20.13 16.71 -11.35
CA SER A 220 18.68 16.50 -11.29
C SER A 220 18.28 15.57 -10.14
N SER A 221 19.05 14.51 -9.91
CA SER A 221 18.77 13.54 -8.84
C SER A 221 18.75 14.20 -7.46
N PHE A 222 19.64 15.15 -7.17
CA PHE A 222 19.70 15.78 -5.84
C PHE A 222 18.90 17.08 -5.74
N PHE A 223 18.60 17.74 -6.86
CA PHE A 223 18.08 19.11 -6.88
C PHE A 223 16.77 19.29 -6.09
N LEU A 224 15.69 18.63 -6.49
CA LEU A 224 14.35 18.84 -5.91
C LEU A 224 14.28 18.49 -4.42
N LEU A 225 14.90 17.37 -4.02
CA LEU A 225 14.94 16.96 -2.61
C LEU A 225 15.79 17.90 -1.76
N SER A 226 16.88 18.45 -2.29
CA SER A 226 17.71 19.45 -1.60
C SER A 226 16.94 20.74 -1.37
N VAL A 227 16.21 21.22 -2.38
CA VAL A 227 15.32 22.39 -2.26
C VAL A 227 14.26 22.15 -1.19
N ALA A 228 13.60 20.98 -1.21
CA ALA A 228 12.61 20.61 -0.21
C ALA A 228 13.21 20.54 1.21
N LEU A 229 14.38 19.92 1.37
CA LEU A 229 15.09 19.83 2.65
C LEU A 229 15.41 21.23 3.21
N ILE A 230 16.00 22.11 2.41
CA ILE A 230 16.35 23.47 2.84
C ILE A 230 15.09 24.25 3.23
N TYR A 231 14.02 24.15 2.44
CA TYR A 231 12.76 24.82 2.72
C TYR A 231 12.15 24.36 4.05
N PHE A 232 12.00 23.05 4.26
CA PHE A 232 11.38 22.50 5.47
C PHE A 232 12.26 22.68 6.71
N TYR A 233 13.58 22.63 6.54
CA TYR A 233 14.53 22.97 7.60
C TYR A 233 14.33 24.42 8.09
N ARG A 234 14.27 25.39 7.16
CA ARG A 234 14.02 26.81 7.51
C ARG A 234 12.65 27.02 8.16
N LYS A 235 11.64 26.26 7.75
CA LYS A 235 10.28 26.31 8.33
C LYS A 235 10.10 25.48 9.61
N ARG A 236 11.14 24.81 10.10
CA ARG A 236 11.12 23.91 11.27
C ARG A 236 10.12 22.76 11.15
N ASP A 237 9.79 22.34 9.93
CA ASP A 237 8.99 21.13 9.70
C ASP A 237 9.88 19.90 9.72
N GLN A 238 9.96 19.28 10.89
CA GLN A 238 10.90 18.20 11.17
C GLN A 238 10.60 16.94 10.38
N LEU A 239 9.32 16.57 10.19
CA LEU A 239 8.98 15.33 9.50
C LEU A 239 9.32 15.42 8.02
N CYS A 240 8.94 16.50 7.34
CA CYS A 240 9.24 16.66 5.92
C CYS A 240 10.75 16.83 5.67
N SER A 241 11.48 17.52 6.57
CA SER A 241 12.93 17.66 6.48
C SER A 241 13.66 16.32 6.67
N VAL A 242 13.20 15.48 7.60
CA VAL A 242 13.75 14.13 7.77
C VAL A 242 13.42 13.26 6.56
N LEU A 243 12.18 13.29 6.04
CA LEU A 243 11.81 12.49 4.87
C LEU A 243 12.61 12.88 3.62
N SER A 244 12.86 14.17 3.38
CA SER A 244 13.70 14.58 2.27
C SER A 244 15.17 14.19 2.46
N ALA A 245 15.68 14.25 3.70
CA ALA A 245 17.02 13.75 4.03
C ALA A 245 17.16 12.24 3.79
N VAL A 246 16.13 11.46 4.15
CA VAL A 246 16.06 10.02 3.87
C VAL A 246 16.04 9.77 2.37
N GLY A 247 15.24 10.53 1.61
CA GLY A 247 15.22 10.45 0.15
C GLY A 247 16.61 10.66 -0.47
N LEU A 248 17.32 11.73 -0.06
CA LEU A 248 18.70 12.00 -0.48
C LEU A 248 19.67 10.89 -0.03
N GLY A 249 19.46 10.35 1.16
CA GLY A 249 20.26 9.23 1.69
C GLY A 249 20.11 7.98 0.83
N ILE A 250 18.88 7.60 0.47
CA ILE A 250 18.57 6.47 -0.42
C ILE A 250 19.19 6.69 -1.79
N THR A 251 19.08 7.89 -2.37
CA THR A 251 19.61 8.12 -3.71
C THR A 251 21.13 8.09 -3.74
N PHE A 252 21.78 8.58 -2.69
CA PHE A 252 23.22 8.44 -2.52
C PHE A 252 23.66 6.97 -2.30
N THR A 253 22.81 6.11 -1.71
CA THR A 253 23.17 4.68 -1.56
C THR A 253 23.36 3.95 -2.89
N LEU A 254 22.70 4.40 -3.96
CA LEU A 254 22.93 3.85 -5.31
C LEU A 254 24.33 4.19 -5.82
N VAL A 255 24.84 5.39 -5.50
CA VAL A 255 26.22 5.80 -5.81
C VAL A 255 27.22 4.95 -5.04
N ILE A 256 26.96 4.75 -3.74
CA ILE A 256 27.77 3.85 -2.88
C ILE A 256 27.82 2.47 -3.51
N PHE A 257 26.66 1.91 -3.89
CA PHE A 257 26.58 0.59 -4.51
C PHE A 257 27.47 0.48 -5.76
N LYS A 258 27.34 1.41 -6.71
CA LYS A 258 28.15 1.39 -7.94
C LYS A 258 29.65 1.57 -7.65
N TRP A 259 30.00 2.46 -6.73
CA TRP A 259 31.39 2.71 -6.37
C TRP A 259 32.02 1.48 -5.71
N MET A 260 31.30 0.83 -4.80
CA MET A 260 31.79 -0.37 -4.13
C MET A 260 31.92 -1.57 -5.06
N ASN A 261 30.97 -1.73 -6.00
CA ASN A 261 31.07 -2.72 -7.07
C ASN A 261 32.35 -2.52 -7.91
N SER A 262 32.71 -1.26 -8.20
CA SER A 262 33.95 -0.97 -8.94
C SER A 262 35.23 -1.31 -8.16
N LEU A 263 35.20 -1.20 -6.82
CA LEU A 263 36.35 -1.50 -5.96
C LEU A 263 36.53 -2.99 -5.71
N PHE A 264 35.44 -3.74 -5.57
CA PHE A 264 35.46 -5.16 -5.15
C PHE A 264 35.06 -6.12 -6.28
N ARG A 265 35.40 -5.77 -7.53
CA ARG A 265 35.10 -6.58 -8.73
C ARG A 265 35.50 -8.05 -8.63
N GLU A 266 36.51 -8.37 -7.85
CA GLU A 266 37.05 -9.73 -7.74
C GLU A 266 36.36 -10.57 -6.66
N SER A 267 35.60 -9.96 -5.74
CA SER A 267 35.00 -10.67 -4.61
C SER A 267 33.62 -10.13 -4.23
N GLU A 268 32.58 -10.79 -4.73
CA GLU A 268 31.17 -10.43 -4.47
C GLU A 268 30.80 -10.49 -2.96
N VAL A 269 31.41 -11.40 -2.20
CA VAL A 269 31.23 -11.49 -0.74
C VAL A 269 31.64 -10.19 -0.06
N LEU A 270 32.86 -9.74 -0.35
CA LEU A 270 33.43 -8.58 0.30
C LEU A 270 32.75 -7.30 -0.19
N GLU A 271 32.28 -7.29 -1.43
CA GLU A 271 31.42 -6.24 -1.98
C GLU A 271 30.15 -6.07 -1.14
N LEU A 272 29.29 -7.10 -1.06
CA LEU A 272 28.00 -7.01 -0.37
C LEU A 272 28.16 -6.72 1.13
N PHE A 273 29.16 -7.32 1.78
CA PHE A 273 29.44 -7.08 3.20
C PHE A 273 29.80 -5.62 3.44
N SER A 274 30.72 -5.11 2.62
CA SER A 274 31.18 -3.73 2.73
C SER A 274 30.04 -2.77 2.42
N ILE A 275 29.19 -3.04 1.42
CA ILE A 275 28.03 -2.20 1.10
C ILE A 275 27.07 -2.14 2.28
N ALA A 276 26.74 -3.28 2.90
CA ALA A 276 25.86 -3.29 4.07
C ALA A 276 26.41 -2.42 5.22
N LEU A 277 27.71 -2.53 5.50
CA LEU A 277 28.38 -1.75 6.55
C LEU A 277 28.40 -0.25 6.23
N VAL A 278 28.78 0.11 5.00
CA VAL A 278 28.84 1.51 4.55
C VAL A 278 27.45 2.13 4.52
N VAL A 279 26.42 1.43 4.04
CA VAL A 279 25.03 1.91 4.05
C VAL A 279 24.55 2.15 5.48
N PHE A 280 24.81 1.21 6.39
CA PHE A 280 24.43 1.39 7.79
C PHE A 280 25.13 2.58 8.44
N ALA A 281 26.45 2.71 8.24
CA ALA A 281 27.24 3.83 8.74
C ALA A 281 26.79 5.17 8.13
N TRP A 282 26.45 5.19 6.84
CA TRP A 282 25.96 6.35 6.12
C TRP A 282 24.65 6.87 6.70
N PHE A 283 23.66 6.01 6.92
CA PHE A 283 22.40 6.42 7.53
C PHE A 283 22.54 6.78 9.01
N ALA A 284 23.48 6.17 9.73
CA ALA A 284 23.82 6.59 11.09
C ALA A 284 24.42 8.00 11.10
N LEU A 285 25.30 8.31 10.14
CA LEU A 285 25.86 9.65 9.95
C LEU A 285 24.77 10.66 9.60
N ILE A 286 23.83 10.33 8.70
CA ILE A 286 22.67 11.18 8.40
C ILE A 286 21.87 11.47 9.66
N THR A 287 21.54 10.45 10.47
CA THR A 287 20.83 10.64 11.74
C THR A 287 21.63 11.52 12.70
N PHE A 288 22.95 11.32 12.82
CA PHE A 288 23.81 12.17 13.66
C PHE A 288 23.79 13.63 13.21
N LEU A 289 23.93 13.90 11.91
CA LEU A 289 23.86 15.25 11.36
C LEU A 289 22.48 15.88 11.61
N LEU A 290 21.39 15.12 11.40
CA LEU A 290 20.03 15.62 11.65
C LEU A 290 19.80 15.95 13.13
N ILE A 291 20.30 15.12 14.06
CA ILE A 291 20.21 15.43 15.51
C ILE A 291 21.00 16.68 15.87
N LYS A 292 22.15 16.92 15.21
CA LYS A 292 22.99 18.09 15.45
C LYS A 292 22.38 19.38 14.90
N PHE A 293 21.74 19.33 13.73
CA PHE A 293 21.23 20.52 13.03
C PHE A 293 19.74 20.77 13.26
N ILE A 294 18.92 19.73 13.48
CA ILE A 294 17.47 19.85 13.69
C ILE A 294 17.16 19.62 15.19
N PRO A 295 16.28 20.43 15.81
CA PRO A 295 15.88 20.21 17.20
C PRO A 295 15.44 18.77 17.44
N GLN A 296 15.83 18.19 18.57
CA GLN A 296 15.58 16.77 18.85
C GLN A 296 14.09 16.44 18.81
N ASN A 297 13.70 15.52 17.93
CA ASN A 297 12.37 14.92 17.90
C ASN A 297 12.47 13.42 17.58
N LYS A 298 11.40 12.68 17.90
CA LYS A 298 11.24 11.23 17.64
C LYS A 298 11.49 10.85 16.18
N PHE A 299 11.23 11.76 15.25
CA PHE A 299 11.40 11.54 13.81
C PHE A 299 12.85 11.52 13.33
N ASN A 300 13.79 12.12 14.06
CA ASN A 300 15.22 12.12 13.66
C ASN A 300 15.83 10.71 13.61
N ASN A 301 15.12 9.72 14.19
CA ASN A 301 15.49 8.30 14.20
C ASN A 301 14.97 7.50 13.00
N ILE A 302 14.19 8.12 12.09
CA ILE A 302 13.72 7.42 10.87
C ILE A 302 14.89 7.01 9.95
N PRO A 303 15.89 7.86 9.64
CA PRO A 303 16.96 7.50 8.71
C PRO A 303 17.77 6.29 9.18
N ILE A 304 18.14 6.25 10.47
CA ILE A 304 18.84 5.09 11.02
C ILE A 304 18.00 3.80 10.94
N ALA A 305 16.68 3.88 11.13
CA ALA A 305 15.82 2.72 10.92
C ALA A 305 15.85 2.27 9.45
N VAL A 306 15.66 3.18 8.50
CA VAL A 306 15.72 2.88 7.06
C VAL A 306 17.06 2.26 6.68
N GLY A 307 18.17 2.84 7.13
CA GLY A 307 19.51 2.31 6.89
C GLY A 307 19.74 0.93 7.50
N ALA A 308 19.24 0.68 8.72
CA ALA A 308 19.29 -0.63 9.35
C ALA A 308 18.57 -1.70 8.54
N TRP A 309 17.40 -1.39 8.01
CA TRP A 309 16.63 -2.33 7.20
C TRP A 309 17.30 -2.60 5.85
N ILE A 310 17.79 -1.57 5.14
CA ILE A 310 18.51 -1.75 3.88
C ILE A 310 19.78 -2.58 4.09
N ALA A 311 20.58 -2.25 5.11
CA ALA A 311 21.77 -3.01 5.47
C ALA A 311 21.45 -4.45 5.88
N GLY A 312 20.35 -4.66 6.61
CA GLY A 312 19.90 -5.99 7.02
C GLY A 312 19.49 -6.87 5.84
N VAL A 313 18.85 -6.29 4.82
CA VAL A 313 18.53 -7.01 3.58
C VAL A 313 19.80 -7.38 2.80
N LEU A 314 20.76 -6.46 2.69
CA LEU A 314 22.05 -6.73 2.02
C LEU A 314 22.89 -7.78 2.77
N LEU A 315 22.90 -7.72 4.10
CA LEU A 315 23.58 -8.71 4.92
C LEU A 315 22.87 -10.08 4.82
N ALA A 316 21.53 -10.09 4.78
CA ALA A 316 20.77 -11.30 4.51
C ALA A 316 21.15 -11.89 3.15
N SER A 317 21.19 -11.10 2.08
CA SER A 317 21.57 -11.62 0.75
C SER A 317 22.97 -12.22 0.75
N LEU A 318 23.94 -11.60 1.43
CA LEU A 318 25.29 -12.17 1.56
C LEU A 318 25.29 -13.52 2.28
N MET A 319 24.58 -13.60 3.40
CA MET A 319 24.46 -14.85 4.16
C MET A 319 23.87 -15.97 3.29
N LEU A 320 22.91 -15.66 2.44
CA LEU A 320 22.23 -16.64 1.58
C LEU A 320 23.13 -17.20 0.47
N THR A 321 24.01 -16.39 -0.11
CA THR A 321 24.69 -16.77 -1.36
C THR A 321 26.05 -17.44 -1.20
N PHE A 322 26.81 -17.14 -0.14
CA PHE A 322 28.26 -17.44 -0.18
C PHE A 322 28.80 -18.40 0.88
N TRP A 323 28.15 -18.51 2.04
CA TRP A 323 28.79 -19.12 3.22
C TRP A 323 28.21 -20.48 3.64
N GLY A 324 27.26 -21.04 2.89
CA GLY A 324 26.71 -22.39 3.11
C GLY A 324 26.45 -22.71 4.59
N ASN A 325 26.97 -23.84 5.07
CA ASN A 325 26.77 -24.28 6.47
C ASN A 325 27.33 -23.30 7.53
N PHE A 326 28.37 -22.53 7.22
CA PHE A 326 28.90 -21.52 8.14
C PHE A 326 27.88 -20.40 8.38
N SER A 327 27.12 -20.04 7.34
CA SER A 327 26.05 -19.05 7.41
C SER A 327 24.94 -19.45 8.37
N LEU A 328 24.61 -20.76 8.45
CA LEU A 328 23.62 -21.26 9.42
C LEU A 328 24.06 -21.01 10.87
N ILE A 329 25.32 -21.35 11.19
CA ILE A 329 25.88 -21.16 12.54
C ILE A 329 25.95 -19.67 12.86
N MET A 330 26.48 -18.86 11.95
CA MET A 330 26.57 -17.41 12.13
C MET A 330 25.20 -16.76 12.23
N GLY A 331 24.22 -17.25 11.48
CA GLY A 331 22.83 -16.78 11.53
C GLY A 331 22.19 -17.03 12.89
N ALA A 332 22.40 -18.22 13.48
CA ALA A 332 21.93 -18.52 14.82
C ALA A 332 22.60 -17.61 15.87
N VAL A 333 23.91 -17.41 15.76
CA VAL A 333 24.67 -16.47 16.62
C VAL A 333 24.12 -15.05 16.49
N PHE A 334 23.81 -14.60 15.28
CA PHE A 334 23.24 -13.29 15.00
C PHE A 334 21.87 -13.10 15.66
N VAL A 335 20.97 -14.08 15.59
CA VAL A 335 19.68 -14.00 16.27
C VAL A 335 19.84 -13.96 17.80
N VAL A 336 20.71 -14.79 18.37
CA VAL A 336 20.98 -14.79 19.83
C VAL A 336 21.56 -13.44 20.28
N LEU A 337 22.52 -12.92 19.53
CA LEU A 337 23.15 -11.63 19.80
C LEU A 337 22.15 -10.48 19.68
N ALA A 338 21.29 -10.50 18.65
CA ALA A 338 20.22 -9.51 18.48
C ALA A 338 19.21 -9.57 19.62
N ALA A 339 18.81 -10.78 20.05
CA ALA A 339 17.93 -10.98 21.18
C ALA A 339 18.52 -10.43 22.50
N PHE A 340 19.81 -10.68 22.73
CA PHE A 340 20.53 -10.16 23.89
C PHE A 340 20.61 -8.63 23.88
N ILE A 341 20.92 -8.02 22.73
CA ILE A 341 20.97 -6.56 22.59
C ILE A 341 19.61 -5.93 22.86
N LEU A 342 18.53 -6.50 22.28
CA LEU A 342 17.16 -5.99 22.46
C LEU A 342 16.70 -6.05 23.92
N ARG A 343 17.20 -7.02 24.70
CA ARG A 343 16.89 -7.16 26.12
C ARG A 343 17.74 -6.26 27.03
N SER A 344 19.01 -6.04 26.68
CA SER A 344 19.99 -5.38 27.57
C SER A 344 20.09 -3.86 27.38
N LYS A 345 19.99 -3.35 26.15
CA LYS A 345 20.29 -1.93 25.86
C LYS A 345 19.09 -1.18 25.29
N GLN A 346 18.89 0.05 25.76
CA GLN A 346 17.80 0.93 25.32
C GLN A 346 18.20 1.94 24.22
N ALA A 347 19.49 2.01 23.85
CA ALA A 347 19.94 2.92 22.82
C ALA A 347 19.27 2.61 21.48
N LEU A 348 18.65 3.63 20.87
CA LEU A 348 17.89 3.50 19.62
C LEU A 348 18.74 2.92 18.48
N PHE A 349 20.01 3.31 18.40
CA PHE A 349 20.96 2.76 17.44
C PHE A 349 21.13 1.25 17.61
N LEU A 350 21.45 0.79 18.82
CA LEU A 350 21.64 -0.64 19.08
C LEU A 350 20.36 -1.44 18.83
N ARG A 351 19.19 -0.84 19.07
CA ARG A 351 17.91 -1.48 18.80
C ARG A 351 17.70 -1.72 17.30
N GLN A 352 17.96 -0.72 16.46
CA GLN A 352 17.83 -0.88 15.00
C GLN A 352 18.92 -1.80 14.44
N PHE A 353 20.14 -1.72 14.96
CA PHE A 353 21.22 -2.64 14.63
C PHE A 353 20.85 -4.10 14.97
N ALA A 354 20.23 -4.33 16.12
CA ALA A 354 19.76 -5.65 16.50
C ALA A 354 18.68 -6.17 15.54
N TYR A 355 17.75 -5.32 15.08
CA TYR A 355 16.79 -5.76 14.05
C TYR A 355 17.47 -6.10 12.72
N CYS A 356 18.46 -5.31 12.29
CA CYS A 356 19.27 -5.59 11.10
C CYS A 356 19.92 -6.98 11.18
N ILE A 357 20.65 -7.24 12.26
CA ILE A 357 21.32 -8.52 12.50
C ILE A 357 20.31 -9.66 12.62
N TRP A 358 19.18 -9.45 13.30
CA TRP A 358 18.15 -10.48 13.44
C TRP A 358 17.62 -10.91 12.08
N VAL A 359 17.22 -9.95 11.23
CA VAL A 359 16.66 -10.27 9.90
C VAL A 359 17.68 -11.02 9.05
N ALA A 360 18.94 -10.58 9.06
CA ALA A 360 20.00 -11.28 8.36
C ALA A 360 20.21 -12.70 8.88
N GLY A 361 20.33 -12.88 10.20
CA GLY A 361 20.57 -14.18 10.81
C GLY A 361 19.38 -15.13 10.67
N GLN A 362 18.16 -14.63 10.78
CA GLN A 362 16.95 -15.42 10.58
C GLN A 362 16.83 -15.94 9.16
N ASN A 363 17.05 -15.09 8.15
CA ASN A 363 17.02 -15.50 6.75
C ASN A 363 18.10 -16.56 6.46
N ALA A 364 19.31 -16.38 7.00
CA ALA A 364 20.41 -17.35 6.90
C ALA A 364 20.02 -18.71 7.48
N VAL A 365 19.48 -18.74 8.71
CA VAL A 365 19.05 -19.98 9.36
C VAL A 365 17.94 -20.66 8.56
N ILE A 366 16.93 -19.90 8.13
CA ILE A 366 15.79 -20.46 7.38
C ILE A 366 16.25 -21.10 6.07
N PHE A 367 17.05 -20.39 5.27
CA PHE A 367 17.44 -20.85 3.95
C PHE A 367 18.41 -22.02 3.99
N HIS A 368 19.47 -21.97 4.82
CA HIS A 368 20.41 -23.09 4.88
C HIS A 368 19.83 -24.31 5.62
N THR A 369 18.84 -24.12 6.51
CA THR A 369 18.10 -25.26 7.05
C THR A 369 17.29 -25.95 5.94
N PHE A 370 16.69 -25.18 5.02
CA PHE A 370 16.04 -25.74 3.84
C PHE A 370 17.04 -26.52 2.99
N GLU A 371 18.19 -25.93 2.65
CA GLU A 371 19.24 -26.56 1.84
C GLU A 371 19.79 -27.86 2.46
N LEU A 372 19.84 -27.96 3.79
CA LEU A 372 20.32 -29.15 4.49
C LEU A 372 19.27 -30.26 4.61
N THR A 373 17.99 -29.91 4.67
CA THR A 373 16.92 -30.86 4.97
C THR A 373 16.05 -31.19 3.76
N ASP A 374 16.10 -30.37 2.71
CA ASP A 374 15.18 -30.35 1.56
C ASP A 374 13.70 -30.38 1.99
N GLN A 375 13.40 -29.88 3.19
CA GLN A 375 12.07 -29.91 3.79
C GLN A 375 11.67 -28.53 4.31
N PHE A 376 10.40 -28.17 4.12
CA PHE A 376 9.85 -26.92 4.64
C PHE A 376 9.31 -27.05 6.07
N PHE A 377 9.17 -28.27 6.58
CA PHE A 377 8.70 -28.53 7.95
C PHE A 377 9.58 -27.85 9.03
N PRO A 378 10.92 -27.99 9.05
CA PRO A 378 11.77 -27.34 10.03
C PRO A 378 11.66 -25.80 9.98
N ILE A 379 11.51 -25.24 8.77
CA ILE A 379 11.44 -23.79 8.54
C ILE A 379 10.24 -23.19 9.25
N PHE A 380 9.06 -23.82 9.15
CA PHE A 380 7.86 -23.33 9.80
C PHE A 380 8.01 -23.26 11.33
N PHE A 381 8.59 -24.30 11.95
CA PHE A 381 8.83 -24.31 13.40
C PHE A 381 9.89 -23.31 13.83
N ILE A 382 10.96 -23.15 13.06
CA ILE A 382 11.97 -22.12 13.30
C ILE A 382 11.31 -20.73 13.24
N GLN A 383 10.51 -20.47 12.20
CA GLN A 383 9.81 -19.20 12.04
C GLN A 383 8.83 -18.93 13.19
N PHE A 384 8.10 -19.96 13.63
CA PHE A 384 7.23 -19.87 14.81
C PHE A 384 8.02 -19.57 16.09
N ALA A 385 9.15 -20.25 16.30
CA ALA A 385 10.03 -20.00 17.43
C ALA A 385 10.60 -18.56 17.41
N MET A 386 10.97 -18.03 16.24
CA MET A 386 11.41 -16.65 16.07
C MET A 386 10.31 -15.65 16.41
N LEU A 387 9.06 -15.91 15.99
CA LEU A 387 7.91 -15.10 16.38
C LEU A 387 7.70 -15.11 17.90
N CYS A 388 7.69 -16.29 18.53
CA CYS A 388 7.57 -16.40 19.98
C CYS A 388 8.69 -15.65 20.71
N LEU A 389 9.94 -15.82 20.29
CA LEU A 389 11.09 -15.12 20.87
C LEU A 389 10.94 -13.60 20.74
N SER A 390 10.53 -13.11 19.56
CA SER A 390 10.31 -11.68 19.30
C SER A 390 9.18 -11.08 20.15
N TYR A 391 8.15 -11.88 20.46
CA TYR A 391 7.05 -11.53 21.35
C TYR A 391 7.52 -11.43 22.81
N PHE A 392 8.28 -12.42 23.30
CA PHE A 392 8.82 -12.43 24.66
C PHE A 392 9.79 -11.28 24.93
N ILE A 393 10.61 -10.92 23.93
CA ILE A 393 11.57 -9.81 24.02
C ILE A 393 10.88 -8.44 23.97
N ARG A 394 9.57 -8.39 23.69
CA ARG A 394 8.80 -7.16 23.50
C ARG A 394 9.39 -6.25 22.40
N SER A 395 9.69 -6.87 21.25
CA SER A 395 10.17 -6.16 20.06
C SER A 395 9.17 -5.12 19.53
N HIS A 396 9.59 -4.25 18.61
CA HIS A 396 8.73 -3.20 18.06
C HIS A 396 7.58 -3.81 17.23
N TRP A 397 6.39 -3.20 17.24
CA TRP A 397 5.20 -3.72 16.57
C TRP A 397 5.42 -4.03 15.07
N PHE A 398 6.13 -3.17 14.35
CA PHE A 398 6.43 -3.38 12.93
C PHE A 398 7.26 -4.65 12.69
N PHE A 399 8.12 -5.01 13.64
CA PHE A 399 8.90 -6.24 13.56
C PHE A 399 8.01 -7.47 13.77
N ILE A 400 7.09 -7.43 14.75
CA ILE A 400 6.08 -8.48 14.96
C ILE A 400 5.20 -8.68 13.72
N LEU A 401 4.80 -7.59 13.06
CA LEU A 401 4.04 -7.66 11.81
C LEU A 401 4.79 -8.47 10.73
N ILE A 402 6.08 -8.18 10.53
CA ILE A 402 6.91 -8.91 9.57
C ILE A 402 7.02 -10.39 9.97
N GLN A 403 7.23 -10.69 11.26
CA GLN A 403 7.31 -12.07 11.74
C GLN A 403 6.01 -12.86 11.56
N LEU A 404 4.86 -12.23 11.80
CA LEU A 404 3.54 -12.83 11.57
C LEU A 404 3.31 -13.14 10.09
N PHE A 405 3.64 -12.19 9.21
CA PHE A 405 3.49 -12.39 7.77
C PHE A 405 4.48 -13.44 7.23
N ALA A 406 5.72 -13.44 7.71
CA ALA A 406 6.71 -14.47 7.37
C ALA A 406 6.28 -15.87 7.86
N LEU A 407 5.65 -15.98 9.04
CA LEU A 407 5.06 -17.24 9.50
C LEU A 407 3.98 -17.73 8.55
N TYR A 408 3.10 -16.84 8.10
CA TYR A 408 2.09 -17.18 7.10
C TYR A 408 2.72 -17.66 5.77
N LEU A 409 3.70 -16.93 5.24
CA LEU A 409 4.43 -17.34 4.01
C LEU A 409 5.13 -18.69 4.17
N SER A 410 5.77 -18.95 5.32
CA SER A 410 6.39 -20.25 5.61
C SER A 410 5.36 -21.38 5.69
N GLY A 411 4.15 -21.08 6.17
CA GLY A 411 3.03 -22.04 6.19
C GLY A 411 2.55 -22.39 4.77
N ILE A 412 2.55 -21.43 3.86
CA ILE A 412 2.23 -21.69 2.44
C ILE A 412 3.27 -22.64 1.83
N ALA A 413 4.55 -22.37 2.06
CA ALA A 413 5.62 -23.21 1.55
C ALA A 413 5.55 -24.64 2.12
N LEU A 414 5.24 -24.77 3.41
CA LEU A 414 5.01 -26.06 4.07
C LEU A 414 3.87 -26.86 3.42
N ILE A 415 2.76 -26.19 3.09
CA ILE A 415 1.61 -26.85 2.43
C ILE A 415 2.04 -27.42 1.07
N TRP A 416 2.82 -26.66 0.30
CA TRP A 416 3.30 -27.11 -1.00
C TRP A 416 4.19 -28.35 -0.88
N ASP A 417 5.09 -28.38 0.11
CA ASP A 417 5.98 -29.51 0.38
C ASP A 417 5.21 -30.77 0.82
N LEU A 418 4.29 -30.63 1.78
CA LEU A 418 3.42 -31.72 2.23
C LEU A 418 2.59 -32.31 1.09
N SER A 419 2.17 -31.48 0.13
CA SER A 419 1.40 -31.95 -1.02
C SER A 419 2.20 -32.88 -1.94
N VAL A 420 3.48 -32.58 -2.12
CA VAL A 420 4.41 -33.41 -2.89
C VAL A 420 4.65 -34.72 -2.13
N LEU A 421 4.91 -34.64 -0.83
CA LEU A 421 5.20 -35.81 0.02
C LEU A 421 4.02 -36.79 0.15
N LEU A 422 2.80 -36.28 0.32
CA LEU A 422 1.60 -37.10 0.50
C LEU A 422 1.05 -37.67 -0.82
N GLY A 423 1.69 -37.39 -1.96
CA GLY A 423 1.18 -37.78 -3.28
C GLY A 423 -0.14 -37.08 -3.64
N LEU A 424 -0.50 -36.03 -2.89
CA LEU A 424 -1.68 -35.19 -3.06
C LEU A 424 -1.40 -34.21 -4.20
N HIS A 425 -1.31 -34.73 -5.43
CA HIS A 425 -1.09 -33.91 -6.64
C HIS A 425 -2.33 -33.10 -7.05
N ARG A 426 -3.41 -33.17 -6.25
CA ARG A 426 -4.62 -32.44 -6.54
C ARG A 426 -4.48 -31.03 -5.99
N PHE A 427 -4.36 -30.10 -6.92
CA PHE A 427 -4.42 -28.65 -6.70
C PHE A 427 -5.48 -28.21 -5.67
N VAL A 428 -6.63 -28.89 -5.62
CA VAL A 428 -7.75 -28.67 -4.68
C VAL A 428 -7.37 -28.85 -3.21
N GLU A 429 -6.51 -29.83 -2.90
CA GLU A 429 -6.13 -30.14 -1.52
C GLU A 429 -5.20 -29.05 -0.95
N ASN A 430 -4.28 -28.54 -1.77
CA ASN A 430 -3.37 -27.43 -1.40
C ASN A 430 -4.13 -26.15 -1.05
N PHE A 431 -5.15 -25.83 -1.84
CA PHE A 431 -6.01 -24.68 -1.55
C PHE A 431 -6.84 -24.87 -0.27
N SER A 432 -7.27 -26.10 0.02
CA SER A 432 -8.01 -26.42 1.24
C SER A 432 -7.14 -26.19 2.48
N PHE A 433 -5.87 -26.61 2.43
CA PHE A 433 -4.90 -26.32 3.49
C PHE A 433 -4.55 -24.83 3.59
N LEU A 434 -4.45 -24.13 2.46
CA LEU A 434 -4.22 -22.67 2.43
C LEU A 434 -5.38 -21.91 3.09
N LEU A 435 -6.61 -22.35 2.84
CA LEU A 435 -7.81 -21.80 3.48
C LEU A 435 -7.77 -22.07 4.99
N LEU A 436 -7.44 -23.28 5.42
CA LEU A 436 -7.29 -23.61 6.84
C LEU A 436 -6.22 -22.75 7.53
N LEU A 437 -5.06 -22.55 6.90
CA LEU A 437 -4.00 -21.67 7.39
C LEU A 437 -4.50 -20.24 7.56
N SER A 438 -5.17 -19.69 6.55
CA SER A 438 -5.70 -18.33 6.55
C SER A 438 -6.72 -18.11 7.67
N TYR A 439 -7.68 -19.04 7.82
CA TYR A 439 -8.68 -19.01 8.87
C TYR A 439 -8.09 -19.20 10.27
N GLY A 440 -6.96 -19.90 10.40
CA GLY A 440 -6.18 -19.95 11.64
C GLY A 440 -5.76 -18.55 12.11
N PHE A 441 -5.22 -17.74 11.22
CA PHE A 441 -4.87 -16.34 11.52
C PHE A 441 -6.10 -15.46 11.80
N TYR A 442 -7.18 -15.65 11.01
CA TYR A 442 -8.42 -14.92 11.22
C TYR A 442 -9.05 -15.23 12.58
N LEU A 443 -8.96 -16.46 13.09
CA LEU A 443 -9.50 -16.82 14.40
C LEU A 443 -8.75 -16.14 15.56
N VAL A 444 -7.43 -15.99 15.45
CA VAL A 444 -6.62 -15.27 16.46
C VAL A 444 -7.09 -13.82 16.61
N LEU A 445 -7.57 -13.20 15.53
CA LEU A 445 -8.09 -11.83 15.53
C LEU A 445 -9.29 -11.65 16.50
N ILE A 446 -10.14 -12.67 16.66
CA ILE A 446 -11.30 -12.59 17.58
C ILE A 446 -10.84 -12.30 19.01
N TRP A 447 -9.65 -12.78 19.39
CA TRP A 447 -9.06 -12.61 20.72
C TRP A 447 -8.04 -11.47 20.82
N VAL A 448 -8.05 -10.52 19.87
CA VAL A 448 -7.05 -9.44 19.76
C VAL A 448 -6.82 -8.68 21.08
N HIS A 449 -7.85 -8.46 21.91
CA HIS A 449 -7.68 -7.74 23.19
C HIS A 449 -6.83 -8.47 24.23
N ARG A 450 -6.67 -9.79 24.12
CA ARG A 450 -5.84 -10.57 25.05
C ARG A 450 -4.35 -10.38 24.73
N ILE A 451 -4.04 -9.87 23.54
CA ILE A 451 -2.67 -9.63 23.11
C ILE A 451 -2.18 -8.32 23.72
N GLN A 452 -1.21 -8.46 24.61
CA GLN A 452 -0.44 -7.34 25.16
C GLN A 452 1.01 -7.40 24.63
N PRO A 453 1.67 -6.24 24.44
CA PRO A 453 1.16 -4.85 24.49
C PRO A 453 0.15 -4.50 23.39
N SER A 454 -0.64 -3.43 23.59
CA SER A 454 -1.68 -2.98 22.63
C SER A 454 -1.15 -2.71 21.22
N GLN A 455 0.14 -2.35 21.09
CA GLN A 455 0.78 -2.15 19.80
C GLN A 455 0.82 -3.43 18.93
N TYR A 456 0.76 -4.62 19.53
CA TYR A 456 0.75 -5.88 18.77
C TYR A 456 -0.61 -6.21 18.20
N GLN A 457 -1.68 -5.64 18.75
CA GLN A 457 -3.02 -5.73 18.20
C GLN A 457 -3.07 -5.14 16.79
N ARG A 458 -2.42 -3.98 16.62
CA ARG A 458 -2.19 -3.35 15.31
C ARG A 458 -1.44 -4.28 14.34
N SER A 459 -0.45 -5.00 14.84
CA SER A 459 0.38 -5.89 14.02
C SER A 459 -0.43 -7.07 13.50
N LEU A 460 -1.26 -7.66 14.37
CA LEU A 460 -2.18 -8.74 14.01
C LEU A 460 -3.25 -8.28 13.01
N ALA A 461 -3.84 -7.10 13.22
CA ALA A 461 -4.84 -6.56 12.31
C ALA A 461 -4.27 -6.32 10.91
N LEU A 462 -3.10 -5.68 10.82
CA LEU A 462 -2.41 -5.47 9.55
C LEU A 462 -1.94 -6.79 8.90
N ALA A 463 -1.48 -7.77 9.68
CA ALA A 463 -1.12 -9.09 9.15
C ALA A 463 -2.34 -9.79 8.51
N ASN A 464 -3.51 -9.74 9.16
CA ASN A 464 -4.74 -10.30 8.58
C ASN A 464 -5.17 -9.58 7.29
N LEU A 465 -5.00 -8.25 7.20
CA LEU A 465 -5.24 -7.52 5.95
C LEU A 465 -4.28 -7.94 4.83
N LEU A 466 -3.00 -8.14 5.15
CA LEU A 466 -2.02 -8.68 4.20
C LEU A 466 -2.36 -10.11 3.77
N ILE A 467 -2.86 -10.95 4.68
CA ILE A 467 -3.30 -12.31 4.37
C ILE A 467 -4.49 -12.28 3.40
N ILE A 468 -5.48 -11.40 3.62
CA ILE A 468 -6.60 -11.20 2.69
C ILE A 468 -6.12 -10.76 1.29
N LEU A 469 -5.13 -9.86 1.22
CA LEU A 469 -4.55 -9.46 -0.07
C LEU A 469 -3.74 -10.60 -0.72
N SER A 470 -3.05 -11.40 0.09
CA SER A 470 -2.28 -12.54 -0.41
C SER A 470 -3.19 -13.61 -1.00
N SER A 471 -4.32 -13.93 -0.34
CA SER A 471 -5.28 -14.90 -0.84
C SER A 471 -5.82 -14.43 -2.19
N LEU A 472 -6.15 -13.13 -2.33
CA LEU A 472 -6.50 -12.50 -3.60
C LEU A 472 -5.45 -12.71 -4.71
N GLY A 473 -4.17 -12.59 -4.37
CA GLY A 473 -3.06 -12.86 -5.28
C GLY A 473 -2.96 -14.32 -5.70
N PHE A 474 -3.26 -15.27 -4.81
CA PHE A 474 -3.36 -16.68 -5.19
C PHE A 474 -4.54 -16.92 -6.15
N TYR A 475 -5.68 -16.25 -5.93
CA TYR A 475 -6.82 -16.30 -6.84
C TYR A 475 -6.47 -15.79 -8.26
N THR A 476 -5.69 -14.71 -8.38
CA THR A 476 -5.28 -14.18 -9.70
C THR A 476 -4.27 -15.08 -10.41
N LEU A 477 -3.27 -15.57 -9.68
CA LEU A 477 -2.14 -16.32 -10.26
C LEU A 477 -2.54 -17.70 -10.78
N PHE A 478 -3.45 -18.38 -10.09
CA PHE A 478 -3.78 -19.77 -10.42
C PHE A 478 -5.15 -19.96 -11.12
N GLY A 479 -5.92 -18.89 -11.30
CA GLY A 479 -7.12 -18.87 -12.16
C GLY A 479 -8.38 -19.51 -11.55
N GLN A 480 -9.55 -19.11 -12.09
CA GLN A 480 -10.88 -19.48 -11.57
C GLN A 480 -11.29 -20.94 -11.78
N TYR A 481 -10.76 -21.58 -12.83
CA TYR A 481 -11.19 -22.91 -13.27
C TYR A 481 -10.82 -24.01 -12.27
N GLU A 482 -9.69 -23.84 -11.57
CA GLU A 482 -9.27 -24.76 -10.52
C GLU A 482 -10.02 -24.53 -9.18
N LEU A 483 -10.68 -23.38 -9.01
CA LEU A 483 -11.48 -23.03 -7.83
C LEU A 483 -12.90 -23.58 -7.84
N GLU A 484 -13.49 -23.84 -9.01
CA GLU A 484 -14.77 -24.55 -9.09
C GLU A 484 -14.68 -25.97 -8.51
N LYS A 485 -13.51 -26.61 -8.60
CA LYS A 485 -13.26 -27.94 -7.99
C LYS A 485 -13.14 -27.89 -6.46
N ILE A 486 -12.77 -26.75 -5.87
CA ILE A 486 -12.68 -26.54 -4.41
C ILE A 486 -14.07 -26.34 -3.79
N ARG A 487 -15.05 -25.89 -4.59
CA ARG A 487 -16.46 -25.73 -4.18
C ARG A 487 -17.11 -27.04 -3.69
N TYR A 488 -16.48 -28.20 -3.96
CA TYR A 488 -16.96 -29.52 -3.56
C TYR A 488 -16.54 -29.97 -2.14
N LEU A 489 -15.76 -29.18 -1.38
CA LEU A 489 -15.45 -29.42 0.04
C LEU A 489 -16.23 -28.47 0.97
N PRO A 490 -17.53 -28.74 1.23
CA PRO A 490 -18.42 -27.82 1.95
C PRO A 490 -17.99 -27.59 3.40
N ILE A 491 -17.33 -28.54 4.04
CA ILE A 491 -16.93 -28.44 5.45
C ILE A 491 -15.89 -27.33 5.65
N LEU A 492 -14.92 -27.18 4.76
CA LEU A 492 -13.89 -26.15 4.87
C LEU A 492 -14.37 -24.81 4.32
N SER A 493 -15.01 -24.80 3.15
CA SER A 493 -15.43 -23.57 2.48
C SER A 493 -16.64 -22.89 3.13
N LEU A 494 -17.52 -23.64 3.80
CA LEU A 494 -18.66 -23.09 4.53
C LEU A 494 -18.47 -23.19 6.04
N GLY A 495 -17.93 -24.30 6.55
CA GLY A 495 -17.85 -24.56 7.99
C GLY A 495 -16.88 -23.63 8.74
N LEU A 496 -15.69 -23.34 8.19
CA LEU A 496 -14.74 -22.41 8.83
C LEU A 496 -15.28 -20.97 8.92
N PRO A 497 -15.84 -20.38 7.85
CA PRO A 497 -16.53 -19.09 7.94
C PRO A 497 -17.69 -19.08 8.93
N ILE A 498 -18.53 -20.14 8.93
CA ILE A 498 -19.67 -20.25 9.86
C ILE A 498 -19.16 -20.31 11.32
N LEU A 499 -18.12 -21.09 11.58
CA LEU A 499 -17.51 -21.18 12.92
C LEU A 499 -16.93 -19.83 13.35
N TRP A 500 -16.21 -19.15 12.47
CA TRP A 500 -15.68 -17.81 12.76
C TRP A 500 -16.82 -16.82 13.05
N LEU A 501 -17.87 -16.82 12.21
CA LEU A 501 -19.05 -15.97 12.37
C LEU A 501 -19.76 -16.24 13.69
N ALA A 502 -20.00 -17.50 14.04
CA ALA A 502 -20.67 -17.89 15.28
C ALA A 502 -19.87 -17.40 16.50
N LEU A 503 -18.55 -17.63 16.52
CA LEU A 503 -17.67 -17.14 17.59
C LEU A 503 -17.68 -15.62 17.68
N PHE A 504 -17.60 -14.92 16.54
CA PHE A 504 -17.64 -13.46 16.50
C PHE A 504 -18.98 -12.90 17.01
N MET A 505 -20.10 -13.51 16.60
CA MET A 505 -21.44 -13.12 17.04
C MET A 505 -21.61 -13.29 18.55
N VAL A 506 -21.22 -14.44 19.10
CA VAL A 506 -21.37 -14.75 20.53
C VAL A 506 -20.45 -13.89 21.39
N LEU A 507 -19.18 -13.73 20.99
CA LEU A 507 -18.15 -13.09 21.83
C LEU A 507 -18.11 -11.56 21.70
N ARG A 508 -18.56 -10.99 20.56
CA ARG A 508 -18.41 -9.55 20.27
C ARG A 508 -19.71 -8.82 20.02
N ILE A 509 -20.66 -9.42 19.29
CA ILE A 509 -21.88 -8.72 18.82
C ILE A 509 -23.07 -8.89 19.76
N ARG A 510 -23.17 -10.03 20.48
CA ARG A 510 -24.35 -10.41 21.29
C ARG A 510 -24.89 -9.31 22.20
N ASN A 511 -23.99 -8.54 22.82
CA ASN A 511 -24.36 -7.51 23.80
C ASN A 511 -24.58 -6.12 23.16
N GLN A 512 -24.31 -5.95 21.86
CA GLN A 512 -24.39 -4.64 21.18
C GLN A 512 -25.75 -4.37 20.54
N PHE A 513 -26.45 -5.41 20.08
CA PHE A 513 -27.66 -5.25 19.28
C PHE A 513 -28.79 -6.16 19.72
N SER A 514 -30.02 -5.77 19.40
CA SER A 514 -31.21 -6.63 19.56
C SER A 514 -31.17 -7.86 18.64
N LEU A 515 -31.96 -8.89 18.97
CA LEU A 515 -32.05 -10.14 18.21
C LEU A 515 -32.35 -9.92 16.71
N ILE A 516 -33.18 -8.94 16.36
CA ILE A 516 -33.53 -8.64 14.96
C ILE A 516 -32.29 -8.18 14.17
N ALA A 517 -31.51 -7.27 14.74
CA ALA A 517 -30.28 -6.80 14.10
C ALA A 517 -29.21 -7.89 14.01
N GLN A 518 -29.14 -8.79 15.00
CA GLN A 518 -28.26 -9.97 14.95
C GLN A 518 -28.65 -10.91 13.80
N LEU A 519 -29.95 -11.17 13.61
CA LEU A 519 -30.44 -12.02 12.51
C LEU A 519 -30.12 -11.42 11.14
N ILE A 520 -30.28 -10.10 10.97
CA ILE A 520 -29.97 -9.43 9.71
C ILE A 520 -28.46 -9.44 9.43
N LEU A 521 -27.63 -9.21 10.45
CA LEU A 521 -26.17 -9.32 10.31
C LEU A 521 -25.74 -10.75 9.95
N LEU A 522 -26.39 -11.74 10.53
CA LEU A 522 -26.16 -13.15 10.22
C LEU A 522 -26.61 -13.50 8.79
N ALA A 523 -27.74 -12.96 8.32
CA ALA A 523 -28.18 -13.11 6.94
C ALA A 523 -27.20 -12.46 5.96
N PHE A 524 -26.71 -11.25 6.26
CA PHE A 524 -25.68 -10.58 5.47
C PHE A 524 -24.39 -11.41 5.39
N ALA A 525 -23.90 -11.90 6.53
CA ALA A 525 -22.73 -12.76 6.56
C ALA A 525 -22.95 -14.09 5.84
N ALA A 526 -24.13 -14.71 5.97
CA ALA A 526 -24.47 -15.95 5.29
C ALA A 526 -24.46 -15.79 3.76
N VAL A 527 -24.93 -14.66 3.24
CA VAL A 527 -24.82 -14.33 1.80
C VAL A 527 -23.35 -14.26 1.38
N LEU A 528 -22.50 -13.59 2.14
CA LEU A 528 -21.06 -13.52 1.84
C LEU A 528 -20.39 -14.90 1.88
N ILE A 529 -20.76 -15.76 2.85
CA ILE A 529 -20.27 -17.13 2.96
C ILE A 529 -20.72 -17.96 1.75
N PHE A 530 -21.99 -17.85 1.35
CA PHE A 530 -22.53 -18.57 0.19
C PHE A 530 -21.79 -18.24 -1.11
N TYR A 531 -21.40 -16.98 -1.29
CA TYR A 531 -20.62 -16.53 -2.44
C TYR A 531 -19.10 -16.75 -2.27
N GLY A 532 -18.61 -17.17 -1.11
CA GLY A 532 -17.18 -17.40 -0.84
C GLY A 532 -16.37 -16.11 -0.65
N TYR A 533 -17.01 -15.02 -0.21
CA TYR A 533 -16.39 -13.69 -0.02
C TYR A 533 -16.42 -13.25 1.44
N PHE A 534 -16.24 -14.19 2.38
CA PHE A 534 -16.34 -13.92 3.81
C PHE A 534 -15.22 -13.00 4.33
N GLU A 535 -14.11 -12.91 3.61
CA GLU A 535 -12.99 -12.00 3.88
C GLU A 535 -13.44 -10.54 3.89
N ILE A 536 -14.49 -10.17 3.13
CA ILE A 536 -15.10 -8.84 3.19
C ILE A 536 -15.64 -8.55 4.60
N PHE A 537 -16.32 -9.52 5.21
CA PHE A 537 -16.85 -9.40 6.56
C PHE A 537 -15.73 -9.20 7.58
N ILE A 538 -14.64 -9.98 7.45
CA ILE A 538 -13.45 -9.85 8.30
C ILE A 538 -12.81 -8.46 8.14
N CYS A 539 -12.70 -7.96 6.91
CA CYS A 539 -12.17 -6.63 6.63
C CYS A 539 -13.05 -5.53 7.25
N ILE A 540 -14.37 -5.65 7.18
CA ILE A 540 -15.33 -4.74 7.85
C ILE A 540 -15.17 -4.80 9.38
N ALA A 541 -14.96 -6.00 9.95
CA ALA A 541 -14.69 -6.15 11.38
C ALA A 541 -13.37 -5.45 11.78
N ILE A 542 -12.29 -5.60 10.99
CA ILE A 542 -11.01 -4.89 11.22
C ILE A 542 -11.20 -3.37 11.13
N LEU A 543 -12.02 -2.89 10.18
CA LEU A 543 -12.34 -1.47 10.05
C LEU A 543 -13.06 -0.93 11.31
N SER A 544 -14.03 -1.66 11.85
CA SER A 544 -14.70 -1.31 13.12
C SER A 544 -13.69 -1.23 14.28
N TRP A 545 -12.78 -2.21 14.38
CA TRP A 545 -11.72 -2.20 15.39
C TRP A 545 -10.80 -0.98 15.25
N ALA A 546 -10.35 -0.68 14.03
CA ALA A 546 -9.44 0.43 13.77
C ALA A 546 -10.05 1.79 14.14
N LEU A 547 -11.35 1.97 13.84
CA LEU A 547 -12.10 3.17 14.22
C LEU A 547 -12.27 3.27 15.74
N SER A 548 -12.57 2.15 16.41
CA SER A 548 -12.72 2.09 17.87
C SER A 548 -11.42 2.41 18.62
N GLN A 549 -10.27 2.03 18.06
CA GLN A 549 -8.95 2.28 18.65
C GLN A 549 -8.30 3.58 18.14
N HIS A 550 -8.97 4.32 17.26
CA HIS A 550 -8.44 5.49 16.56
C HIS A 550 -7.10 5.25 15.84
N ASP A 551 -6.85 4.02 15.37
CA ASP A 551 -5.62 3.68 14.67
C ASP A 551 -5.73 4.04 13.18
N LYS A 552 -5.20 5.22 12.83
CA LYS A 552 -5.23 5.76 11.47
C LYS A 552 -4.54 4.86 10.44
N ILE A 553 -3.56 4.05 10.86
CA ILE A 553 -2.76 3.25 9.92
C ILE A 553 -3.53 1.99 9.55
N VAL A 554 -4.09 1.28 10.53
CA VAL A 554 -4.95 0.11 10.23
C VAL A 554 -6.21 0.55 9.49
N TYR A 555 -6.80 1.69 9.86
CA TYR A 555 -7.95 2.27 9.16
C TYR A 555 -7.66 2.49 7.66
N GLY A 556 -6.54 3.15 7.33
CA GLY A 556 -6.17 3.40 5.94
C GLY A 556 -5.93 2.11 5.15
N PHE A 557 -5.19 1.16 5.72
CA PHE A 557 -4.94 -0.14 5.08
C PHE A 557 -6.22 -0.98 4.93
N ALA A 558 -7.14 -0.93 5.90
CA ALA A 558 -8.42 -1.64 5.81
C ALA A 558 -9.28 -1.11 4.67
N LEU A 559 -9.36 0.21 4.48
CA LEU A 559 -10.09 0.81 3.36
C LEU A 559 -9.50 0.41 2.00
N VAL A 560 -8.17 0.45 1.87
CA VAL A 560 -7.48 0.03 0.64
C VAL A 560 -7.72 -1.45 0.37
N THR A 561 -7.62 -2.29 1.39
CA THR A 561 -7.86 -3.75 1.27
C THR A 561 -9.30 -4.03 0.85
N LEU A 562 -10.27 -3.34 1.46
CA LEU A 562 -11.70 -3.46 1.10
C LEU A 562 -11.94 -3.01 -0.35
N ALA A 563 -11.33 -1.92 -0.79
CA ALA A 563 -11.48 -1.42 -2.16
C ALA A 563 -10.88 -2.40 -3.19
N LEU A 564 -9.68 -2.93 -2.92
CA LEU A 564 -9.01 -3.89 -3.81
C LEU A 564 -9.74 -5.23 -3.87
N THR A 565 -10.24 -5.73 -2.74
CA THR A 565 -11.01 -6.99 -2.68
C THR A 565 -12.33 -6.85 -3.44
N LEU A 566 -13.09 -5.77 -3.22
CA LEU A 566 -14.32 -5.49 -3.98
C LEU A 566 -14.04 -5.34 -5.48
N TRP A 567 -13.02 -4.58 -5.86
CA TRP A 567 -12.62 -4.41 -7.26
C TRP A 567 -12.32 -5.74 -7.92
N PHE A 568 -11.49 -6.58 -7.27
CA PHE A 568 -11.14 -7.89 -7.79
C PHE A 568 -12.36 -8.79 -7.96
N ILE A 569 -13.24 -8.86 -6.96
CA ILE A 569 -14.44 -9.71 -7.02
C ILE A 569 -15.32 -9.33 -8.21
N TYR A 570 -15.64 -8.05 -8.37
CA TYR A 570 -16.50 -7.60 -9.46
C TYR A 570 -15.83 -7.76 -10.83
N TYR A 571 -14.51 -7.58 -10.90
CA TYR A 571 -13.75 -7.84 -12.11
C TYR A 571 -13.77 -9.33 -12.47
N ALA A 572 -13.55 -10.20 -11.49
CA ALA A 572 -13.48 -11.65 -11.62
C ALA A 572 -14.81 -12.30 -12.03
N LEU A 573 -15.97 -11.71 -11.71
CA LEU A 573 -17.26 -12.30 -12.12
C LEU A 573 -17.27 -12.61 -13.63
N ASN A 574 -17.47 -13.86 -14.05
CA ASN A 574 -17.54 -14.21 -15.47
C ASN A 574 -18.98 -14.09 -16.01
N VAL A 575 -19.57 -12.91 -15.81
CA VAL A 575 -20.97 -12.61 -16.18
C VAL A 575 -21.01 -11.35 -17.04
N SER A 576 -22.14 -11.13 -17.71
CA SER A 576 -22.33 -9.94 -18.53
C SER A 576 -22.16 -8.66 -17.72
N PHE A 577 -21.74 -7.58 -18.38
CA PHE A 577 -21.53 -6.29 -17.75
C PHE A 577 -22.75 -5.76 -17.00
N LEU A 578 -23.96 -6.04 -17.52
CA LEU A 578 -25.22 -5.69 -16.86
C LEU A 578 -25.36 -6.40 -15.51
N VAL A 579 -25.08 -7.70 -15.47
CA VAL A 579 -25.18 -8.50 -14.24
C VAL A 579 -24.12 -8.06 -13.23
N LYS A 580 -22.90 -7.73 -13.67
CA LYS A 580 -21.86 -7.14 -12.80
C LYS A 580 -22.33 -5.82 -12.19
N SER A 581 -22.85 -4.91 -13.01
CA SER A 581 -23.37 -3.62 -12.55
C SER A 581 -24.52 -3.82 -11.54
N LEU A 582 -25.48 -4.70 -11.82
CA LEU A 582 -26.58 -5.03 -10.90
C LEU A 582 -26.07 -5.64 -9.59
N SER A 583 -25.05 -6.50 -9.66
CA SER A 583 -24.40 -7.06 -8.46
C SER A 583 -23.80 -5.96 -7.59
N ILE A 584 -23.00 -5.05 -8.18
CA ILE A 584 -22.42 -3.90 -7.48
C ILE A 584 -23.54 -3.03 -6.85
N PHE A 585 -24.61 -2.76 -7.60
CA PHE A 585 -25.76 -1.98 -7.12
C PHE A 585 -26.44 -2.64 -5.92
N SER A 586 -26.71 -3.94 -6.03
CA SER A 586 -27.36 -4.73 -4.97
C SER A 586 -26.52 -4.77 -3.70
N SER A 587 -25.19 -4.92 -3.81
CA SER A 587 -24.27 -4.83 -2.67
C SER A 587 -24.34 -3.48 -1.98
N GLY A 588 -24.43 -2.39 -2.75
CA GLY A 588 -24.63 -1.04 -2.21
C GLY A 588 -25.93 -0.90 -1.43
N LEU A 589 -27.05 -1.38 -1.98
CA LEU A 589 -28.34 -1.40 -1.28
C LEU A 589 -28.32 -2.23 0.01
N ILE A 590 -27.70 -3.42 -0.03
CA ILE A 590 -27.56 -4.29 1.14
C ILE A 590 -26.79 -3.58 2.25
N LEU A 591 -25.70 -2.88 1.93
CA LEU A 591 -24.95 -2.10 2.93
C LEU A 591 -25.80 -0.95 3.51
N LEU A 592 -26.60 -0.26 2.69
CA LEU A 592 -27.50 0.80 3.19
C LEU A 592 -28.57 0.22 4.13
N ILE A 593 -29.19 -0.92 3.78
CA ILE A 593 -30.13 -1.62 4.66
C ILE A 593 -29.43 -2.01 5.97
N LEU A 594 -28.22 -2.56 5.90
CA LEU A 594 -27.43 -2.91 7.08
C LEU A 594 -27.18 -1.68 7.97
N THR A 595 -26.82 -0.53 7.38
CA THR A 595 -26.59 0.71 8.15
C THR A 595 -27.85 1.19 8.87
N TRP A 596 -29.01 1.11 8.21
CA TRP A 596 -30.29 1.48 8.79
C TRP A 596 -30.64 0.58 9.98
N VAL A 597 -30.39 -0.73 9.85
CA VAL A 597 -30.63 -1.71 10.92
C VAL A 597 -29.70 -1.47 12.11
N LEU A 598 -28.40 -1.29 11.86
CA LEU A 598 -27.41 -1.03 12.90
C LEU A 598 -27.71 0.27 13.67
N HIS A 599 -28.28 1.28 13.00
CA HIS A 599 -28.68 2.52 13.65
C HIS A 599 -29.99 2.38 14.45
N LYS A 600 -31.01 1.71 13.89
CA LYS A 600 -32.36 1.67 14.48
C LYS A 600 -32.52 0.68 15.64
N PHE A 601 -31.75 -0.41 15.65
CA PHE A 601 -31.97 -1.55 16.54
C PHE A 601 -30.81 -1.80 17.52
N GLN A 602 -30.16 -0.72 17.97
CA GLN A 602 -29.16 -0.77 19.03
C GLN A 602 -29.79 -1.25 20.36
N SER A 603 -29.04 -2.04 21.13
CA SER A 603 -29.50 -2.46 22.47
C SER A 603 -29.66 -1.23 23.37
N LYS A 604 -30.77 -1.17 24.13
CA LYS A 604 -31.08 -0.09 25.08
C LYS A 604 -30.19 -0.09 26.33
N GLU A 605 -29.36 -1.12 26.55
CA GLU A 605 -28.61 -1.30 27.81
C GLU A 605 -27.39 -0.37 27.97
N GLY A 606 -27.13 0.54 27.03
CA GLY A 606 -26.02 1.51 27.11
C GLY A 606 -26.44 2.98 27.19
N VAL A 607 -27.75 3.30 27.25
CA VAL A 607 -28.23 4.70 27.23
C VAL A 607 -28.44 5.28 28.64
N ASN A 608 -28.31 4.48 29.69
CA ASN A 608 -28.30 4.97 31.06
C ASN A 608 -26.89 4.84 31.66
N THR A 609 -26.30 6.02 31.93
CA THR A 609 -25.03 6.37 32.62
C THR A 609 -23.78 6.49 31.78
#